data_AF-A0A7W3T709-F1
#
_entry.id   AF-A0A7W3T709-F1
#
_cell.length_a   1.000
_cell.length_b   1.000
_cell.length_c   1.000
_cell.angle_alpha   90.00
_cell.angle_beta   90.00
_cell.angle_gamma   90.00
#
_symmetry.space_group_name_H-M   'P 1'
#
loop_
_entity.id
_entity.type
_entity.pdbx_description
1 polymer ?
#
loop_
_entity_poly.entity_id
_entity_poly.type
_entity_poly.pdbx_seq_one_letter_code
_entity_poly.pdbx_strand_id
1 'polypeptide(L)'
;MPREPPVTSAQRRSCMSIPLRCGTPGAGAPGVVSITERTQGGLDSRRTRTRARTLSGMVENLFEQNVLWAVLTAVLWGFAAHGARRLALRPAARLPRRVGMGLVLLGVALVALLLRVASALALALAAGWPAAVDYVLFGAVPLVPTGAAVLVVAVPAYRRTGRAARRSRAAGEGGTDPGAAAALRGSAADPRLVVPVWACALAAATGALLTLRPPAPPHTGPFLLHSAFLLVGTVCLYLWQVRRREAQAHPGWRPRALSVRLSRLAAGVAVLVLVPVGVLSFAAENSRLPARAGHHGHVHDTGGGPGPGGAPHRDVSRLTGPRTATPDRTITLTAAEETLRLASGETVAALAFNGRLPGPELRVQRGELVEVVLVNKNVRGGVTLHWHGVDVPNAEDGVAGVTQDAVPPGGRHVYRFRPDRAGTFWYHSHQQPAVSVARGLFGALIVEEPEPEPEPEPAPPGLDLAVVAHAWSVGEGEGPAGPPRGGALSGNNGLGGELRTAFGDSTRERWREVPAGTPVRLRLVNADNCPRTFSLTGTGFEVAAIDGNEVPGATELRDTLLRVAGGGRYDLTFRQPDSPVRLAVVGDANVRG
;
A
#
# COMPACT_ATOMS: atom_id res chain seq x y z
N MET A 1 15.88 52.23 -25.28
CA MET A 1 14.62 52.11 -26.04
C MET A 1 14.92 51.42 -27.36
N PRO A 2 14.05 50.50 -27.82
CA PRO A 2 14.35 49.06 -27.81
C PRO A 2 14.00 48.35 -29.13
N ARG A 3 14.16 47.01 -29.16
CA ARG A 3 13.08 46.05 -29.50
C ARG A 3 13.46 44.61 -29.14
N GLU A 4 12.91 44.14 -28.02
CA GLU A 4 12.48 42.74 -27.74
C GLU A 4 11.27 42.37 -28.62
N PRO A 5 10.90 41.08 -28.88
CA PRO A 5 10.36 40.08 -27.89
C PRO A 5 10.52 38.58 -28.31
N PRO A 6 9.75 37.58 -27.79
CA PRO A 6 9.29 37.29 -26.42
C PRO A 6 9.72 35.90 -25.88
N VAL A 7 9.53 35.72 -24.57
CA VAL A 7 9.62 34.49 -23.76
C VAL A 7 8.34 33.64 -23.86
N THR A 8 8.46 32.30 -23.94
CA THR A 8 7.48 31.29 -23.47
C THR A 8 8.26 30.02 -23.06
N SER A 9 8.37 29.68 -21.77
CA SER A 9 7.46 28.88 -20.91
C SER A 9 7.62 27.34 -20.99
N ALA A 10 7.89 26.77 -19.82
CA ALA A 10 7.47 25.46 -19.30
C ALA A 10 8.08 24.15 -19.86
N GLN A 11 8.96 23.55 -19.07
CA GLN A 11 8.92 22.10 -18.76
C GLN A 11 9.62 21.81 -17.43
N ARG A 12 8.96 22.13 -16.31
CA ARG A 12 9.28 21.54 -15.00
C ARG A 12 8.70 20.13 -14.98
N ARG A 13 9.57 19.11 -14.92
CA ARG A 13 9.16 17.72 -14.67
C ARG A 13 8.75 17.61 -13.21
N SER A 14 7.47 17.30 -13.00
CA SER A 14 6.85 17.05 -11.71
C SER A 14 7.18 15.63 -11.26
N CYS A 15 7.98 15.49 -10.20
CA CYS A 15 8.08 14.25 -9.44
C CYS A 15 6.84 14.16 -8.55
N MET A 16 5.97 13.20 -8.85
CA MET A 16 4.73 12.94 -8.13
C MET A 16 5.06 12.19 -6.83
N SER A 17 5.22 12.92 -5.74
CA SER A 17 5.37 12.38 -4.38
C SER A 17 4.00 11.95 -3.83
N ILE A 18 3.86 10.67 -3.49
CA ILE A 18 2.72 10.12 -2.74
C ILE A 18 2.84 10.60 -1.28
N PRO A 19 1.85 11.30 -0.69
CA PRO A 19 1.95 11.74 0.69
C PRO A 19 1.49 10.64 1.65
N LEU A 20 2.42 10.07 2.41
CA LEU A 20 2.11 9.46 3.70
C LEU A 20 1.86 10.59 4.70
N ARG A 21 0.61 10.72 5.19
CA ARG A 21 0.23 11.72 6.19
C ARG A 21 0.71 11.28 7.57
N CYS A 22 1.77 11.92 8.07
CA CYS A 22 2.10 11.97 9.50
C CYS A 22 1.64 13.34 10.03
N GLY A 23 0.82 13.34 11.08
CA GLY A 23 0.23 14.56 11.65
C GLY A 23 1.28 15.52 12.23
N THR A 24 1.09 16.83 12.01
CA THR A 24 1.89 17.92 12.58
C THR A 24 1.32 18.37 13.94
N PRO A 25 2.14 18.61 14.98
CA PRO A 25 1.72 19.40 16.13
C PRO A 25 1.95 20.90 15.88
N GLY A 26 0.99 21.71 16.35
CA GLY A 26 1.06 23.18 16.28
C GLY A 26 1.97 23.76 17.35
N ALA A 27 2.66 24.84 16.99
CA ALA A 27 3.53 25.60 17.88
C ALA A 27 2.75 26.37 18.96
N GLY A 28 3.27 26.38 20.18
CA GLY A 28 2.91 27.31 21.24
C GLY A 28 4.16 27.69 22.01
N ALA A 29 4.56 28.96 21.90
CA ALA A 29 5.62 29.59 22.69
C ALA A 29 5.00 30.30 23.92
N PRO A 30 5.76 30.54 25.02
CA PRO A 30 5.26 31.21 26.21
C PRO A 30 5.48 32.75 26.19
N GLY A 31 4.58 33.49 26.84
CA GLY A 31 4.90 34.68 27.65
C GLY A 31 5.18 36.05 27.00
N VAL A 32 4.10 36.80 26.68
CA VAL A 32 3.85 38.25 26.83
C VAL A 32 4.96 39.29 26.55
N VAL A 33 4.80 40.07 25.46
CA VAL A 33 4.87 41.56 25.43
C VAL A 33 3.89 42.06 24.36
N SER A 34 2.97 42.96 24.73
CA SER A 34 2.04 43.62 23.81
C SER A 34 2.65 44.88 23.20
N ILE A 35 2.64 44.99 21.87
CA ILE A 35 2.60 46.29 21.17
C ILE A 35 1.45 46.20 20.17
N THR A 36 0.43 47.01 20.41
CA THR A 36 -0.75 47.18 19.57
C THR A 36 -0.45 48.14 18.43
N GLU A 37 -0.57 47.68 17.18
CA GLU A 37 -1.14 48.50 16.10
C GLU A 37 -1.80 47.64 15.00
N ARG A 38 -3.10 47.44 15.22
CA ARG A 38 -4.21 47.41 14.25
C ARG A 38 -3.90 47.00 12.78
N THR A 39 -4.19 45.75 12.45
CA THR A 39 -4.82 45.39 11.16
C THR A 39 -5.85 44.27 11.38
N GLN A 40 -7.02 44.47 10.81
CA GLN A 40 -8.22 43.64 10.92
C GLN A 40 -8.02 42.26 10.27
N GLY A 41 -8.69 41.23 10.82
CA GLY A 41 -9.04 40.03 10.06
C GLY A 41 -8.56 38.68 10.61
N GLY A 42 -8.71 38.43 11.91
CA GLY A 42 -8.61 37.07 12.46
C GLY A 42 -9.83 36.24 12.09
N LEU A 43 -9.73 35.41 11.05
CA LEU A 43 -10.64 34.31 10.77
C LEU A 43 -9.84 33.12 10.19
N ASP A 44 -9.93 31.97 10.87
CA ASP A 44 -10.31 30.69 10.25
C ASP A 44 -9.36 29.46 10.23
N SER A 45 -8.61 29.21 11.30
CA SER A 45 -7.99 27.89 11.53
C SER A 45 -9.00 26.81 11.97
N ARG A 46 -10.19 27.21 12.46
CA ARG A 46 -11.28 26.29 12.81
C ARG A 46 -12.11 25.86 11.61
N ARG A 47 -12.59 26.72 10.68
CA ARG A 47 -13.31 26.18 9.50
C ARG A 47 -12.37 25.43 8.57
N THR A 48 -11.08 25.71 8.48
CA THR A 48 -10.18 24.88 7.63
C THR A 48 -10.08 23.44 8.16
N ARG A 49 -9.99 23.23 9.48
CA ARG A 49 -10.06 21.89 10.10
C ARG A 49 -11.45 21.27 10.02
N THR A 50 -12.52 22.04 10.23
CA THR A 50 -13.90 21.55 10.10
C THR A 50 -14.21 21.17 8.66
N ARG A 51 -13.82 21.98 7.68
CA ARG A 51 -14.01 21.81 6.23
C ARG A 51 -13.18 20.64 5.68
N ALA A 52 -11.96 20.42 6.19
CA ALA A 52 -11.17 19.24 5.85
C ALA A 52 -11.75 17.94 6.44
N ARG A 53 -12.27 17.96 7.68
CA ARG A 53 -13.03 16.84 8.27
C ARG A 53 -14.35 16.58 7.52
N THR A 54 -15.06 17.63 7.08
CA THR A 54 -16.29 17.47 6.28
C THR A 54 -15.99 16.94 4.89
N LEU A 55 -14.90 17.39 4.23
CA LEU A 55 -14.51 16.87 2.92
C LEU A 55 -14.12 15.39 3.00
N SER A 56 -13.36 14.98 4.02
CA SER A 56 -12.96 13.59 4.22
C SER A 56 -14.17 12.69 4.46
N GLY A 57 -15.09 13.09 5.35
CA GLY A 57 -16.32 12.33 5.60
C GLY A 57 -17.28 12.31 4.40
N MET A 58 -17.29 13.37 3.58
CA MET A 58 -18.07 13.41 2.35
C MET A 58 -17.53 12.46 1.28
N VAL A 59 -16.21 12.38 1.10
CA VAL A 59 -15.58 11.45 0.15
C VAL A 59 -15.80 10.00 0.57
N GLU A 60 -15.67 9.70 1.86
CA GLU A 60 -15.91 8.36 2.42
C GLU A 60 -17.37 7.92 2.20
N ASN A 61 -18.34 8.79 2.52
CA ASN A 61 -19.76 8.53 2.27
C ASN A 61 -20.06 8.34 0.77
N LEU A 62 -19.46 9.15 -0.12
CA LEU A 62 -19.63 8.99 -1.57
C LEU A 62 -19.05 7.67 -2.09
N PHE A 63 -17.94 7.21 -1.52
CA PHE A 63 -17.35 5.91 -1.85
C PHE A 63 -18.26 4.75 -1.43
N GLU A 64 -18.75 4.75 -0.19
CA GLU A 64 -19.68 3.72 0.30
C GLU A 64 -20.97 3.68 -0.54
N GLN A 65 -21.53 4.85 -0.87
CA GLN A 65 -22.68 4.97 -1.75
C GLN A 65 -22.39 4.41 -3.15
N ASN A 66 -21.20 4.69 -3.70
CA ASN A 66 -20.81 4.18 -5.01
C ASN A 66 -20.70 2.65 -5.02
N VAL A 67 -20.14 2.05 -3.96
CA VAL A 67 -20.08 0.58 -3.80
C VAL A 67 -21.49 -0.01 -3.68
N LEU A 68 -22.36 0.60 -2.86
CA LEU A 68 -23.74 0.16 -2.69
C LEU A 68 -24.50 0.19 -4.03
N TRP A 69 -24.44 1.31 -4.76
CA TRP A 69 -25.08 1.44 -6.06
C TRP A 69 -24.48 0.50 -7.10
N ALA A 70 -23.18 0.18 -7.00
CA ALA A 70 -22.55 -0.78 -7.89
C ALA A 70 -23.15 -2.20 -7.75
N VAL A 71 -23.26 -2.68 -6.50
CA VAL A 71 -23.85 -3.99 -6.19
C VAL A 71 -25.34 -4.02 -6.53
N LEU A 72 -26.09 -3.00 -6.10
CA LEU A 72 -27.54 -2.95 -6.32
C LEU A 72 -27.89 -2.90 -7.82
N THR A 73 -27.14 -2.12 -8.60
CA THR A 73 -27.28 -2.07 -10.06
C THR A 73 -27.06 -3.46 -10.68
N ALA A 74 -26.00 -4.18 -10.27
CA ALA A 74 -25.74 -5.53 -10.76
C ALA A 74 -26.88 -6.51 -10.45
N VAL A 75 -27.41 -6.47 -9.22
CA VAL A 75 -28.52 -7.33 -8.78
C VAL A 75 -29.79 -7.02 -9.57
N LEU A 76 -30.19 -5.75 -9.66
CA LEU A 76 -31.41 -5.34 -10.35
C LEU A 76 -31.38 -5.65 -11.84
N TRP A 77 -30.26 -5.40 -12.52
CA TRP A 77 -30.10 -5.77 -13.92
C TRP A 77 -30.06 -7.29 -14.11
N GLY A 78 -29.51 -8.05 -13.17
CA GLY A 78 -29.60 -9.51 -13.15
C GLY A 78 -31.05 -10.01 -13.14
N PHE A 79 -31.89 -9.45 -12.26
CA PHE A 79 -33.33 -9.77 -12.22
C PHE A 79 -34.05 -9.34 -13.50
N ALA A 80 -33.78 -8.15 -14.03
CA ALA A 80 -34.37 -7.65 -15.27
C ALA A 80 -34.02 -8.55 -16.47
N ALA A 81 -32.74 -8.92 -16.61
CA ALA A 81 -32.23 -9.82 -17.64
C ALA A 81 -32.85 -11.22 -17.54
N HIS A 82 -32.95 -11.74 -16.32
CA HIS A 82 -33.63 -13.02 -16.06
C HIS A 82 -35.12 -12.96 -16.43
N GLY A 83 -35.80 -11.87 -16.08
CA GLY A 83 -37.18 -11.59 -16.43
C GLY A 83 -37.40 -11.57 -17.94
N ALA A 84 -36.59 -10.79 -18.67
CA ALA A 84 -36.62 -10.69 -20.14
C ALA A 84 -36.49 -12.06 -20.80
N ARG A 85 -35.51 -12.86 -20.36
CA ARG A 85 -35.24 -14.20 -20.88
C ARG A 85 -36.42 -15.17 -20.72
N ARG A 86 -37.23 -15.00 -19.67
CA ARG A 86 -38.34 -15.90 -19.34
C ARG A 86 -39.67 -15.51 -20.01
N LEU A 87 -39.78 -14.35 -20.65
CA LEU A 87 -41.04 -13.93 -21.29
C LEU A 87 -41.53 -14.94 -22.33
N ALA A 88 -40.62 -15.44 -23.19
CA ALA A 88 -40.93 -16.46 -24.19
C ALA A 88 -41.38 -17.82 -23.62
N LEU A 89 -41.25 -18.03 -22.30
CA LEU A 89 -41.71 -19.24 -21.60
C LEU A 89 -43.06 -19.05 -20.91
N ARG A 90 -43.63 -17.84 -20.94
CA ARG A 90 -44.90 -17.55 -20.26
C ARG A 90 -46.08 -17.85 -21.17
N PRO A 91 -47.19 -18.37 -20.64
CA PRO A 91 -48.43 -18.53 -21.39
C PRO A 91 -48.91 -17.17 -21.93
N ALA A 92 -49.52 -17.16 -23.12
CA ALA A 92 -50.02 -15.94 -23.77
C ALA A 92 -50.93 -15.11 -22.84
N ALA A 93 -51.81 -15.77 -22.07
CA ALA A 93 -52.69 -15.13 -21.09
C ALA A 93 -51.95 -14.32 -20.01
N ARG A 94 -50.76 -14.76 -19.59
CA ARG A 94 -49.95 -14.11 -18.54
C ARG A 94 -48.91 -13.13 -19.10
N LEU A 95 -48.68 -13.16 -20.42
CA LEU A 95 -47.62 -12.39 -21.07
C LEU A 95 -47.80 -10.86 -20.92
N PRO A 96 -49.00 -10.25 -21.09
CA PRO A 96 -49.16 -8.80 -20.91
C PRO A 96 -48.76 -8.30 -19.52
N ARG A 97 -49.18 -9.03 -18.47
CA ARG A 97 -48.83 -8.70 -17.07
C ARG A 97 -47.33 -8.81 -16.82
N ARG A 98 -46.68 -9.84 -17.37
CA ARG A 98 -45.23 -10.05 -17.21
C ARG A 98 -44.40 -9.04 -18.01
N VAL A 99 -44.87 -8.61 -19.18
CA VAL A 99 -44.27 -7.50 -19.93
C VAL A 99 -44.35 -6.21 -19.11
N GLY A 100 -45.51 -5.90 -18.50
CA GLY A 100 -45.66 -4.73 -17.62
C GLY A 100 -44.71 -4.76 -16.43
N MET A 101 -44.65 -5.89 -15.71
CA MET A 101 -43.72 -6.07 -14.59
C MET A 101 -42.25 -5.96 -15.03
N GLY A 102 -41.91 -6.46 -16.22
CA GLY A 102 -40.57 -6.31 -16.79
C GLY A 102 -40.22 -4.86 -17.10
N LEU A 103 -41.16 -4.07 -17.63
CA LEU A 103 -40.96 -2.63 -17.84
C LEU A 103 -40.73 -1.87 -16.52
N VAL A 104 -41.44 -2.24 -15.46
CA VAL A 104 -41.22 -1.68 -14.11
C VAL A 104 -39.82 -2.02 -13.61
N LEU A 105 -39.40 -3.29 -13.70
CA LEU A 105 -38.05 -3.71 -13.30
C LEU A 105 -36.95 -3.00 -14.11
N LEU A 106 -37.15 -2.80 -15.42
CA LEU A 106 -36.22 -2.02 -16.25
C LEU A 106 -36.17 -0.56 -15.78
N GLY A 107 -37.31 0.05 -15.45
CA GLY A 107 -37.36 1.41 -14.92
C GLY A 107 -36.57 1.55 -13.60
N VAL A 108 -36.78 0.64 -12.65
CA VAL A 108 -36.06 0.62 -11.38
C VAL A 108 -34.55 0.39 -11.59
N ALA A 109 -34.18 -0.55 -12.47
CA ALA A 109 -32.77 -0.82 -12.78
C ALA A 109 -32.08 0.35 -13.49
N LEU A 110 -32.79 1.09 -14.34
CA LEU A 110 -32.30 2.31 -14.99
C LEU A 110 -32.09 3.45 -13.98
N VAL A 111 -33.00 3.62 -13.01
CA VAL A 111 -32.82 4.59 -11.93
C VAL A 111 -31.59 4.24 -11.10
N ALA A 112 -31.40 2.97 -10.72
CA ALA A 112 -30.20 2.54 -10.00
C ALA A 112 -28.91 2.77 -10.80
N LEU A 113 -28.94 2.55 -12.13
CA LEU A 113 -27.83 2.87 -13.02
C LEU A 113 -27.53 4.37 -13.03
N LEU A 114 -28.53 5.24 -13.13
CA LEU A 114 -28.33 6.69 -13.10
C LEU A 114 -27.73 7.15 -11.77
N LEU A 115 -28.21 6.60 -10.66
CA LEU A 115 -27.67 6.89 -9.32
C LEU A 115 -26.22 6.42 -9.20
N ARG A 116 -25.88 5.25 -9.76
CA ARG A 116 -24.49 4.76 -9.84
C ARG A 116 -23.58 5.68 -10.66
N VAL A 117 -24.04 6.16 -11.81
CA VAL A 117 -23.27 7.08 -12.65
C VAL A 117 -23.08 8.42 -11.93
N ALA A 118 -24.14 8.94 -11.31
CA ALA A 118 -24.09 10.17 -10.54
C ALA A 118 -23.14 10.07 -9.33
N SER A 119 -23.17 8.95 -8.59
CA SER A 119 -22.26 8.72 -7.46
C SER A 119 -20.81 8.63 -7.91
N ALA A 120 -20.53 7.94 -9.02
CA ALA A 120 -19.18 7.83 -9.57
C ALA A 120 -18.62 9.19 -10.03
N LEU A 121 -19.46 10.01 -10.69
CA LEU A 121 -19.09 11.37 -11.10
C LEU A 121 -18.88 12.30 -9.90
N ALA A 122 -19.76 12.24 -8.90
CA ALA A 122 -19.61 13.02 -7.68
C ALA A 122 -18.34 12.65 -6.91
N LEU A 123 -18.01 11.36 -6.83
CA LEU A 123 -16.78 10.87 -6.23
C LEU A 123 -15.55 11.33 -7.02
N ALA A 124 -15.59 11.28 -8.35
CA ALA A 124 -14.52 11.77 -9.22
C ALA A 124 -14.28 13.28 -9.03
N LEU A 125 -15.34 14.08 -8.90
CA LEU A 125 -15.26 15.51 -8.64
C LEU A 125 -14.69 15.81 -7.24
N ALA A 126 -15.00 14.97 -6.24
CA ALA A 126 -14.56 15.17 -4.86
C ALA A 126 -13.13 14.65 -4.58
N ALA A 127 -12.73 13.53 -5.20
CA ALA A 127 -11.46 12.84 -4.93
C ALA A 127 -10.41 12.97 -6.06
N GLY A 128 -10.77 13.64 -7.16
CA GLY A 128 -9.86 13.97 -8.25
C GLY A 128 -9.61 12.82 -9.24
N TRP A 129 -8.59 12.99 -10.08
CA TRP A 129 -8.30 12.12 -11.22
C TRP A 129 -8.15 10.62 -10.89
N PRO A 130 -7.49 10.20 -9.78
CA PRO A 130 -7.40 8.77 -9.45
C PRO A 130 -8.77 8.10 -9.27
N ALA A 131 -9.71 8.78 -8.58
CA ALA A 131 -11.06 8.27 -8.42
C ALA A 131 -11.86 8.29 -9.72
N ALA A 132 -11.61 9.27 -10.61
CA ALA A 132 -12.21 9.30 -11.93
C ALA A 132 -11.81 8.07 -12.76
N VAL A 133 -10.55 7.66 -12.69
CA VAL A 133 -10.05 6.51 -13.46
C VAL A 133 -10.59 5.19 -12.89
N ASP A 134 -10.62 5.00 -11.58
CA ASP A 134 -11.06 3.74 -10.99
C ASP A 134 -12.58 3.53 -11.10
N TYR A 135 -13.39 4.57 -10.88
CA TYR A 135 -14.83 4.41 -10.71
C TYR A 135 -15.66 4.89 -11.90
N VAL A 136 -15.20 5.87 -12.68
CA VAL A 136 -15.93 6.35 -13.86
C VAL A 136 -15.57 5.51 -15.08
N LEU A 137 -14.27 5.30 -15.34
CA LEU A 137 -13.83 4.58 -16.53
C LEU A 137 -14.29 3.12 -16.54
N PHE A 138 -14.12 2.39 -15.43
CA PHE A 138 -14.52 0.98 -15.34
C PHE A 138 -15.95 0.77 -14.85
N GLY A 139 -16.47 1.71 -14.04
CA GLY A 139 -17.75 1.56 -13.36
C GLY A 139 -18.94 2.26 -14.03
N ALA A 140 -18.72 3.25 -14.90
CA ALA A 140 -19.78 4.06 -15.51
C ALA A 140 -19.76 4.03 -17.05
N VAL A 141 -18.58 4.15 -17.68
CA VAL A 141 -18.48 4.27 -19.16
C VAL A 141 -19.10 3.08 -19.90
N PRO A 142 -18.87 1.80 -19.53
CA PRO A 142 -19.50 0.67 -20.22
C PRO A 142 -21.01 0.56 -19.98
N LEU A 143 -21.51 1.10 -18.86
CA LEU A 143 -22.92 1.03 -18.48
C LEU A 143 -23.80 1.98 -19.30
N VAL A 144 -23.32 3.19 -19.57
CA VAL A 144 -24.05 4.22 -20.32
C VAL A 144 -24.55 3.74 -21.69
N PRO A 145 -23.71 3.20 -22.60
CA PRO A 145 -24.18 2.76 -23.91
C PRO A 145 -25.13 1.56 -23.81
N THR A 146 -24.90 0.63 -22.88
CA THR A 146 -25.81 -0.51 -22.68
C THR A 146 -27.17 -0.10 -22.10
N GLY A 147 -27.19 0.88 -21.19
CA GLY A 147 -28.43 1.45 -20.63
C GLY A 147 -29.22 2.23 -21.68
N ALA A 148 -28.52 3.02 -22.51
CA ALA A 148 -29.13 3.71 -23.65
C ALA A 148 -29.74 2.72 -24.67
N ALA A 149 -29.03 1.63 -24.97
CA ALA A 149 -29.57 0.57 -25.84
C ALA A 149 -30.84 -0.08 -25.27
N VAL A 150 -30.98 -0.20 -23.95
CA VAL A 150 -32.22 -0.69 -23.33
C VAL A 150 -33.38 0.28 -23.56
N LEU A 151 -33.16 1.58 -23.36
CA LEU A 151 -34.17 2.61 -23.58
C LEU A 151 -34.62 2.69 -25.05
N VAL A 152 -33.67 2.68 -25.98
CA VAL A 152 -33.93 2.89 -27.42
C VAL A 152 -34.38 1.60 -28.12
N VAL A 153 -33.90 0.44 -27.69
CA VAL A 153 -34.15 -0.84 -28.40
C VAL A 153 -35.07 -1.76 -27.61
N ALA A 154 -34.76 -2.05 -26.35
CA ALA A 154 -35.49 -3.06 -25.58
C ALA A 154 -36.87 -2.58 -25.11
N VAL A 155 -37.00 -1.35 -24.61
CA VAL A 155 -38.29 -0.79 -24.15
C VAL A 155 -39.34 -0.76 -25.28
N PRO A 156 -39.04 -0.29 -26.50
CA PRO A 156 -39.97 -0.40 -27.63
C PRO A 156 -40.31 -1.86 -27.99
N ALA A 157 -39.34 -2.77 -27.94
CA ALA A 157 -39.58 -4.19 -28.19
C ALA A 157 -40.51 -4.82 -27.13
N TYR A 158 -40.35 -4.48 -25.86
CA TYR A 158 -41.27 -4.84 -24.77
C TYR A 158 -42.69 -4.35 -25.05
N ARG A 159 -42.84 -3.06 -25.41
CA ARG A 159 -44.15 -2.47 -25.70
C ARG A 159 -44.83 -3.13 -26.90
N ARG A 160 -44.08 -3.43 -27.98
CA ARG A 160 -44.59 -4.18 -29.14
C ARG A 160 -45.07 -5.58 -28.76
N THR A 161 -44.26 -6.32 -28.01
CA THR A 161 -44.62 -7.66 -27.53
C THR A 161 -45.87 -7.63 -26.64
N GLY A 162 -45.98 -6.65 -25.74
CA GLY A 162 -47.17 -6.47 -24.90
C GLY A 162 -48.43 -6.13 -25.68
N ARG A 163 -48.33 -5.29 -26.73
CA ARG A 163 -49.45 -4.98 -27.63
C ARG A 163 -49.87 -6.20 -28.45
N ALA A 164 -48.93 -6.99 -28.95
CA ALA A 164 -49.22 -8.24 -29.67
C ALA A 164 -49.95 -9.25 -28.76
N ALA A 165 -49.45 -9.42 -27.52
CA ALA A 165 -50.06 -10.32 -26.54
C ALA A 165 -51.49 -9.90 -26.14
N ARG A 166 -51.77 -8.59 -26.03
CA ARG A 166 -53.13 -8.08 -25.76
C ARG A 166 -54.08 -8.32 -26.94
N ARG A 167 -53.61 -8.11 -28.17
CA ARG A 167 -54.40 -8.35 -29.39
C ARG A 167 -54.78 -9.83 -29.54
N SER A 168 -53.81 -10.73 -29.43
CA SER A 168 -54.08 -12.18 -29.49
C SER A 168 -55.00 -12.66 -28.35
N ARG A 169 -54.93 -12.04 -27.16
CA ARG A 169 -55.89 -12.33 -26.08
C ARG A 169 -57.30 -11.84 -26.41
N ALA A 170 -57.45 -10.67 -27.02
CA ALA A 170 -58.76 -10.12 -27.41
C ALA A 170 -59.40 -10.93 -28.56
N ALA A 171 -58.59 -11.50 -29.45
CA ALA A 171 -59.03 -12.34 -30.56
C ALA A 171 -59.41 -13.79 -30.16
N GLY A 172 -59.26 -14.18 -28.88
CA GLY A 172 -59.53 -15.56 -28.43
C GLY A 172 -58.49 -16.61 -28.89
N GLU A 173 -57.53 -16.22 -29.72
CA GLU A 173 -56.46 -17.07 -30.30
C GLU A 173 -55.42 -17.55 -29.28
N GLY A 174 -55.46 -17.04 -28.04
CA GLY A 174 -54.41 -17.16 -27.03
C GLY A 174 -54.15 -18.56 -26.44
N GLY A 175 -54.69 -19.63 -27.03
CA GLY A 175 -54.51 -21.00 -26.54
C GLY A 175 -54.77 -22.13 -27.55
N THR A 176 -55.46 -21.86 -28.66
CA THR A 176 -55.93 -22.91 -29.59
C THR A 176 -55.19 -22.95 -30.92
N ASP A 177 -54.62 -21.83 -31.39
CA ASP A 177 -53.81 -21.78 -32.62
C ASP A 177 -52.30 -21.94 -32.31
N PRO A 178 -51.66 -23.04 -32.72
CA PRO A 178 -50.22 -23.25 -32.57
C PRO A 178 -49.37 -22.17 -33.26
N GLY A 179 -49.86 -21.59 -34.36
CA GLY A 179 -49.20 -20.56 -35.14
C GLY A 179 -49.11 -19.21 -34.40
N ALA A 180 -50.26 -18.69 -33.94
CA ALA A 180 -50.32 -17.48 -33.12
C ALA A 180 -49.48 -17.60 -31.83
N ALA A 181 -49.50 -18.76 -31.18
CA ALA A 181 -48.69 -19.02 -29.99
C ALA A 181 -47.18 -19.03 -30.30
N ALA A 182 -46.76 -19.59 -31.43
CA ALA A 182 -45.39 -19.54 -31.93
C ALA A 182 -44.92 -18.12 -32.24
N ALA A 183 -45.75 -17.32 -32.93
CA ALA A 183 -45.45 -15.93 -33.26
C ALA A 183 -45.25 -15.06 -32.01
N LEU A 184 -46.11 -15.23 -30.99
CA LEU A 184 -45.95 -14.55 -29.69
C LEU A 184 -44.67 -14.95 -28.96
N ARG A 185 -44.32 -16.25 -28.95
CA ARG A 185 -43.05 -16.72 -28.38
C ARG A 185 -41.85 -16.13 -29.11
N GLY A 186 -41.89 -16.10 -30.45
CA GLY A 186 -40.85 -15.50 -31.29
C GLY A 186 -40.69 -14.00 -31.05
N SER A 187 -41.78 -13.27 -30.80
CA SER A 187 -41.74 -11.85 -30.41
C SER A 187 -41.16 -11.65 -29.01
N ALA A 188 -41.55 -12.49 -28.05
CA ALA A 188 -41.01 -12.46 -26.68
C ALA A 188 -39.56 -12.96 -26.56
N ALA A 189 -39.03 -13.61 -27.60
CA ALA A 189 -37.65 -14.05 -27.73
C ALA A 189 -36.81 -13.16 -28.66
N ASP A 190 -37.34 -12.02 -29.11
CA ASP A 190 -36.62 -11.10 -30.00
C ASP A 190 -35.26 -10.67 -29.38
N PRO A 191 -34.12 -10.81 -30.08
CA PRO A 191 -32.83 -10.30 -29.63
C PRO A 191 -32.87 -8.83 -29.21
N ARG A 192 -33.68 -7.99 -29.88
CA ARG A 192 -33.87 -6.58 -29.54
C ARG A 192 -34.47 -6.37 -28.15
N LEU A 193 -35.23 -7.35 -27.66
CA LEU A 193 -35.82 -7.34 -26.33
C LEU A 193 -34.83 -7.84 -25.26
N VAL A 194 -34.09 -8.91 -25.58
CA VAL A 194 -33.32 -9.67 -24.57
C VAL A 194 -31.86 -9.23 -24.49
N VAL A 195 -31.19 -9.00 -25.62
CA VAL A 195 -29.74 -8.77 -25.68
C VAL A 195 -29.32 -7.47 -25.01
N PRO A 196 -29.98 -6.31 -25.23
CA PRO A 196 -29.58 -5.06 -24.55
C PRO A 196 -29.66 -5.16 -23.02
N VAL A 197 -30.68 -5.85 -22.50
CA VAL A 197 -30.88 -6.04 -21.05
C VAL A 197 -29.79 -6.93 -20.46
N TRP A 198 -29.39 -7.99 -21.16
CA TRP A 198 -28.30 -8.87 -20.73
C TRP A 198 -26.92 -8.23 -20.88
N ALA A 199 -26.69 -7.44 -21.93
CA ALA A 199 -25.45 -6.67 -22.09
C ALA A 199 -25.27 -5.67 -20.95
N CYS A 200 -26.35 -4.97 -20.57
CA CYS A 200 -26.34 -4.06 -19.42
C CYS A 200 -26.12 -4.79 -18.09
N ALA A 201 -26.70 -5.99 -17.93
CA ALA A 201 -26.45 -6.82 -16.75
C ALA A 201 -24.99 -7.31 -16.66
N LEU A 202 -24.39 -7.70 -17.79
CA LEU A 202 -22.99 -8.10 -17.85
C LEU A 202 -22.06 -6.93 -17.52
N ALA A 203 -22.31 -5.75 -18.08
CA ALA A 203 -21.59 -4.52 -17.77
C ALA A 203 -21.76 -4.12 -16.29
N ALA A 204 -22.96 -4.26 -15.72
CA ALA A 204 -23.21 -3.96 -14.30
C ALA A 204 -22.47 -4.90 -13.35
N ALA A 205 -22.48 -6.21 -13.64
CA ALA A 205 -21.81 -7.22 -12.82
C ALA A 205 -20.28 -7.08 -12.87
N THR A 206 -19.72 -6.97 -14.06
CA THR A 206 -18.27 -6.80 -14.24
C THR A 206 -17.80 -5.44 -13.73
N GLY A 207 -18.56 -4.37 -13.95
CA GLY A 207 -18.29 -3.06 -13.37
C GLY A 207 -18.36 -3.05 -11.84
N ALA A 208 -19.27 -3.83 -11.22
CA ALA A 208 -19.31 -3.96 -9.76
C ALA A 208 -18.07 -4.69 -9.21
N LEU A 209 -17.63 -5.75 -9.89
CA LEU A 209 -16.39 -6.45 -9.53
C LEU A 209 -15.18 -5.51 -9.58
N LEU A 210 -15.06 -4.69 -10.63
CA LEU A 210 -13.97 -3.73 -10.77
C LEU A 210 -14.08 -2.55 -9.79
N THR A 211 -15.28 -2.19 -9.34
CA THR A 211 -15.44 -1.23 -8.23
C THR A 211 -14.93 -1.79 -6.90
N LEU A 212 -15.09 -3.09 -6.66
CA LEU A 212 -14.56 -3.77 -5.47
C LEU A 212 -13.06 -4.08 -5.57
N ARG A 213 -12.54 -4.22 -6.79
CA ARG A 213 -11.14 -4.50 -7.10
C ARG A 213 -10.66 -3.65 -8.27
N PRO A 214 -10.35 -2.36 -8.03
CA PRO A 214 -9.87 -1.48 -9.08
C PRO A 214 -8.54 -2.00 -9.66
N PRO A 215 -8.37 -1.96 -11.00
CA PRO A 215 -7.13 -2.41 -11.64
C PRO A 215 -5.99 -1.44 -11.36
N ALA A 216 -4.79 -1.99 -11.12
CA ALA A 216 -3.59 -1.17 -10.94
C ALA A 216 -3.23 -0.40 -12.23
N PRO A 217 -2.66 0.82 -12.13
CA PRO A 217 -2.10 1.52 -13.27
C PRO A 217 -0.97 0.70 -13.94
N PRO A 218 -0.77 0.81 -15.26
CA PRO A 218 -1.53 1.62 -16.21
C PRO A 218 -2.87 1.00 -16.62
N HIS A 219 -3.92 1.80 -16.66
CA HIS A 219 -5.32 1.34 -16.81
C HIS A 219 -5.74 0.99 -18.26
N THR A 220 -4.91 1.30 -19.26
CA THR A 220 -5.24 1.13 -20.67
C THR A 220 -5.46 -0.34 -21.06
N GLY A 221 -4.53 -1.22 -20.72
CA GLY A 221 -4.64 -2.66 -20.99
C GLY A 221 -5.88 -3.29 -20.34
N PRO A 222 -6.07 -3.14 -19.02
CA PRO A 222 -7.26 -3.64 -18.33
C PRO A 222 -8.59 -3.11 -18.91
N PHE A 223 -8.65 -1.82 -19.30
CA PHE A 223 -9.85 -1.23 -19.87
C PHE A 223 -10.19 -1.79 -21.26
N LEU A 224 -9.18 -1.95 -22.12
CA LEU A 224 -9.36 -2.55 -23.44
C LEU A 224 -9.80 -4.02 -23.33
N LEU A 225 -9.19 -4.78 -22.43
CA LEU A 225 -9.57 -6.18 -22.18
C LEU A 225 -11.00 -6.29 -21.67
N HIS A 226 -11.39 -5.45 -20.71
CA HIS A 226 -12.76 -5.40 -20.19
C HIS A 226 -13.78 -5.05 -21.28
N SER A 227 -13.48 -4.03 -22.09
CA SER A 227 -14.34 -3.60 -23.20
C SER A 227 -14.46 -4.69 -24.27
N ALA A 228 -13.37 -5.37 -24.60
CA ALA A 228 -13.36 -6.51 -25.53
C ALA A 228 -14.18 -7.68 -24.99
N PHE A 229 -14.05 -8.00 -23.69
CA PHE A 229 -14.85 -9.03 -23.04
C PHE A 229 -16.36 -8.73 -23.10
N LEU A 230 -16.76 -7.49 -22.81
CA LEU A 230 -18.16 -7.07 -22.91
C LEU A 230 -18.68 -7.15 -24.35
N LEU A 231 -17.87 -6.74 -25.33
CA LEU A 231 -18.22 -6.80 -26.75
C LEU A 231 -18.41 -8.26 -27.19
N VAL A 232 -17.41 -9.13 -26.97
CA VAL A 232 -17.46 -10.55 -27.33
C VAL A 232 -18.62 -11.23 -26.62
N GLY A 233 -18.79 -11.00 -25.32
CA GLY A 233 -19.91 -11.52 -24.54
C GLY A 233 -21.27 -11.11 -25.12
N THR A 234 -21.42 -9.85 -25.52
CA THR A 234 -22.65 -9.33 -26.16
C THR A 234 -22.90 -9.95 -27.53
N VAL A 235 -21.87 -10.13 -28.35
CA VAL A 235 -21.96 -10.80 -29.67
C VAL A 235 -22.35 -12.27 -29.49
N CYS A 236 -21.70 -13.00 -28.58
CA CYS A 236 -22.06 -14.39 -28.27
C CYS A 236 -23.51 -14.51 -27.76
N LEU A 237 -23.94 -13.59 -26.88
CA LEU A 237 -25.32 -13.51 -26.40
C LEU A 237 -26.30 -13.25 -27.54
N TYR A 238 -25.96 -12.37 -28.49
CA TYR A 238 -26.76 -12.09 -29.67
C TYR A 238 -26.93 -13.34 -30.55
N LEU A 239 -25.82 -13.97 -30.95
CA LEU A 239 -25.84 -15.18 -31.79
C LEU A 239 -26.61 -16.33 -31.11
N TRP A 240 -26.39 -16.51 -29.81
CA TRP A 240 -27.12 -17.50 -29.02
C TRP A 240 -28.63 -17.19 -28.96
N GLN A 241 -29.00 -15.92 -28.78
CA GLN A 241 -30.40 -15.52 -28.68
C GLN A 241 -31.12 -15.59 -30.03
N VAL A 242 -30.44 -15.33 -31.16
CA VAL A 242 -30.97 -15.53 -32.53
C VAL A 242 -31.35 -17.00 -32.74
N ARG A 243 -30.40 -17.92 -32.53
CA ARG A 243 -30.65 -19.38 -32.64
C ARG A 243 -31.76 -19.84 -31.71
N ARG A 244 -31.83 -19.26 -30.50
CA ARG A 244 -32.87 -19.58 -29.53
C ARG A 244 -34.25 -19.08 -29.97
N ARG A 245 -34.35 -17.88 -30.55
CA ARG A 245 -35.59 -17.35 -31.10
C ARG A 245 -36.13 -18.24 -32.21
N GLU A 246 -35.27 -18.63 -33.15
CA GLU A 246 -35.63 -19.53 -34.26
C GLU A 246 -36.23 -20.83 -33.74
N ALA A 247 -35.58 -21.46 -32.76
CA ALA A 247 -36.10 -22.67 -32.13
C ALA A 247 -37.45 -22.42 -31.43
N GLN A 248 -37.61 -21.32 -30.69
CA GLN A 248 -38.81 -21.02 -29.91
C GLN A 248 -40.01 -20.57 -30.74
N ALA A 249 -39.75 -19.99 -31.92
CA ALA A 249 -40.76 -19.58 -32.88
C ALA A 249 -41.35 -20.74 -33.68
N HIS A 250 -40.80 -21.96 -33.55
CA HIS A 250 -41.36 -23.14 -34.20
C HIS A 250 -42.68 -23.58 -33.51
N PRO A 251 -43.76 -23.89 -34.26
CA PRO A 251 -45.06 -24.30 -33.68
C PRO A 251 -44.97 -25.52 -32.77
N GLY A 252 -44.17 -26.52 -33.15
CA GLY A 252 -43.89 -27.73 -32.37
C GLY A 252 -42.91 -27.58 -31.22
N TRP A 253 -42.38 -26.37 -30.96
CA TRP A 253 -41.40 -26.17 -29.89
C TRP A 253 -42.00 -26.47 -28.52
N ARG A 254 -41.34 -27.36 -27.78
CA ARG A 254 -41.67 -27.64 -26.38
C ARG A 254 -40.52 -27.25 -25.44
N PRO A 255 -40.84 -26.73 -24.25
CA PRO A 255 -39.86 -26.55 -23.20
C PRO A 255 -39.13 -27.88 -22.92
N ARG A 256 -37.79 -27.86 -22.90
CA ARG A 256 -37.00 -29.04 -22.47
C ARG A 256 -37.46 -29.54 -21.11
N ALA A 257 -37.44 -30.87 -20.91
CA ALA A 257 -37.77 -31.54 -19.65
C ALA A 257 -36.98 -30.95 -18.47
N LEU A 258 -37.56 -31.02 -17.27
CA LEU A 258 -36.96 -30.46 -16.05
C LEU A 258 -35.59 -31.09 -15.76
N SER A 259 -35.46 -32.41 -15.94
CA SER A 259 -34.19 -33.15 -15.80
C SER A 259 -33.08 -32.53 -16.65
N VAL A 260 -33.31 -32.35 -17.96
CA VAL A 260 -32.34 -31.74 -18.89
C VAL A 260 -31.97 -30.31 -18.50
N ARG A 261 -32.88 -29.55 -17.87
CA ARG A 261 -32.58 -28.20 -17.38
C ARG A 261 -31.72 -28.23 -16.12
N LEU A 262 -32.01 -29.13 -15.19
CA LEU A 262 -31.24 -29.33 -13.97
C LEU A 262 -29.84 -29.85 -14.29
N SER A 263 -29.69 -30.81 -15.21
CA SER A 263 -28.39 -31.31 -15.66
C SER A 263 -27.54 -30.21 -16.30
N ARG A 264 -28.14 -29.34 -17.12
CA ARG A 264 -27.44 -28.19 -17.70
C ARG A 264 -27.08 -27.11 -16.68
N LEU A 265 -27.93 -26.89 -15.68
CA LEU A 265 -27.63 -25.99 -14.58
C LEU A 265 -26.47 -26.53 -13.76
N ALA A 266 -26.49 -27.81 -13.40
CA ALA A 266 -25.42 -28.49 -12.68
C ALA A 266 -24.09 -28.44 -13.46
N ALA A 267 -24.11 -28.74 -14.77
CA ALA A 267 -22.94 -28.62 -15.62
C ALA A 267 -22.41 -27.17 -15.68
N GLY A 268 -23.30 -26.18 -15.79
CA GLY A 268 -22.91 -24.77 -15.77
C GLY A 268 -22.29 -24.32 -14.44
N VAL A 269 -22.87 -24.76 -13.31
CA VAL A 269 -22.33 -24.50 -11.96
C VAL A 269 -20.99 -25.21 -11.77
N ALA A 270 -20.84 -26.45 -12.25
CA ALA A 270 -19.59 -27.19 -12.20
C ALA A 270 -18.49 -26.45 -12.97
N VAL A 271 -18.75 -25.95 -14.18
CA VAL A 271 -17.78 -25.13 -14.92
C VAL A 271 -17.44 -23.82 -14.17
N LEU A 272 -18.45 -23.14 -13.61
CA LEU A 272 -18.26 -21.89 -12.86
C LEU A 272 -17.43 -22.09 -11.58
N VAL A 273 -17.39 -23.30 -11.00
CA VAL A 273 -16.62 -23.62 -9.80
C VAL A 273 -15.26 -24.20 -10.18
N LEU A 274 -15.23 -25.22 -11.04
CA LEU A 274 -14.02 -25.97 -11.39
C LEU A 274 -13.03 -25.14 -12.18
N VAL A 275 -13.47 -24.21 -13.04
CA VAL A 275 -12.54 -23.35 -13.79
C VAL A 275 -11.82 -22.38 -12.85
N PRO A 276 -12.50 -21.58 -12.00
CA PRO A 276 -11.80 -20.75 -11.02
C PRO A 276 -10.97 -21.56 -10.03
N VAL A 277 -11.46 -22.69 -9.52
CA VAL A 277 -10.68 -23.56 -8.62
C VAL A 277 -9.44 -24.07 -9.33
N GLY A 278 -9.55 -24.57 -10.56
CA GLY A 278 -8.42 -25.02 -11.35
C GLY A 278 -7.42 -23.90 -11.65
N VAL A 279 -7.89 -22.70 -11.99
CA VAL A 279 -7.02 -21.53 -12.19
C VAL A 279 -6.36 -21.11 -10.89
N LEU A 280 -7.05 -21.11 -9.76
CA LEU A 280 -6.50 -20.76 -8.45
C LEU A 280 -5.52 -21.82 -7.96
N SER A 281 -5.82 -23.11 -8.14
CA SER A 281 -4.92 -24.22 -7.83
C SER A 281 -3.68 -24.19 -8.71
N PHE A 282 -3.83 -23.99 -10.02
CA PHE A 282 -2.71 -23.80 -10.93
C PHE A 282 -1.90 -22.55 -10.57
N ALA A 283 -2.55 -21.44 -10.25
CA ALA A 283 -1.89 -20.22 -9.81
C ALA A 283 -1.20 -20.41 -8.45
N ALA A 284 -1.73 -21.23 -7.54
CA ALA A 284 -1.12 -21.55 -6.26
C ALA A 284 0.06 -22.51 -6.40
N GLU A 285 -0.07 -23.54 -7.24
CA GLU A 285 1.01 -24.50 -7.55
C GLU A 285 2.16 -23.84 -8.32
N ASN A 286 1.85 -22.86 -9.17
CA ASN A 286 2.84 -22.03 -9.87
C ASN A 286 3.25 -20.80 -9.06
N SER A 287 2.51 -20.43 -8.01
CA SER A 287 2.97 -19.53 -6.94
C SER A 287 3.86 -20.32 -5.99
N ARG A 288 4.91 -20.93 -6.54
CA ARG A 288 6.06 -21.25 -5.72
C ARG A 288 6.68 -19.91 -5.37
N LEU A 289 6.87 -19.65 -4.07
CA LEU A 289 7.79 -18.59 -3.67
C LEU A 289 9.07 -18.81 -4.48
N PRO A 290 9.57 -17.79 -5.20
CA PRO A 290 10.79 -17.96 -5.95
C PRO A 290 11.88 -18.40 -4.97
N ALA A 291 12.84 -19.19 -5.44
CA ALA A 291 13.96 -19.60 -4.61
C ALA A 291 14.72 -18.40 -4.01
N ARG A 292 14.50 -17.18 -4.58
CA ARG A 292 14.96 -15.87 -4.09
C ARG A 292 13.88 -14.81 -4.33
N ALA A 293 13.60 -13.93 -3.36
CA ALA A 293 12.55 -12.90 -3.46
C ALA A 293 13.15 -11.48 -3.49
N GLY A 294 13.22 -10.84 -4.66
CA GLY A 294 13.76 -9.47 -4.81
C GLY A 294 12.70 -8.37 -4.65
N HIS A 295 13.06 -7.23 -4.04
CA HIS A 295 12.17 -6.08 -3.82
C HIS A 295 12.12 -5.05 -4.97
N HIS A 296 12.86 -5.26 -6.07
CA HIS A 296 13.00 -4.30 -7.16
C HIS A 296 12.59 -4.86 -8.53
N GLY A 297 11.35 -5.34 -8.64
CA GLY A 297 10.75 -5.68 -9.92
C GLY A 297 9.24 -5.55 -9.88
N HIS A 298 8.70 -4.43 -10.37
CA HIS A 298 7.27 -4.31 -10.71
C HIS A 298 6.91 -5.11 -11.99
N VAL A 299 7.51 -6.28 -12.18
CA VAL A 299 7.15 -7.27 -13.19
C VAL A 299 7.29 -8.63 -12.55
N HIS A 300 6.18 -9.36 -12.43
CA HIS A 300 6.19 -10.76 -12.06
C HIS A 300 7.05 -11.53 -13.08
N ASP A 301 8.14 -12.15 -12.62
CA ASP A 301 8.94 -13.07 -13.42
C ASP A 301 8.08 -14.29 -13.81
N THR A 302 7.71 -14.38 -15.08
CA THR A 302 6.99 -15.52 -15.68
C THR A 302 7.90 -16.46 -16.46
N GLY A 303 9.20 -16.52 -16.13
CA GLY A 303 10.10 -17.55 -16.68
C GLY A 303 10.63 -17.24 -18.08
N GLY A 304 10.99 -15.99 -18.34
CA GLY A 304 11.71 -15.58 -19.54
C GLY A 304 13.10 -15.09 -19.18
N GLY A 305 14.14 -15.85 -19.53
CA GLY A 305 15.54 -15.42 -19.40
C GLY A 305 15.83 -14.10 -20.13
N PRO A 306 17.00 -13.48 -19.88
CA PRO A 306 17.31 -12.14 -20.37
C PRO A 306 17.25 -12.07 -21.90
N GLY A 307 16.61 -11.02 -22.41
CA GLY A 307 16.59 -10.72 -23.85
C GLY A 307 18.01 -10.51 -24.41
N PRO A 308 18.20 -10.69 -25.73
CA PRO A 308 19.52 -10.60 -26.34
C PRO A 308 20.00 -9.15 -26.35
N GLY A 309 21.19 -8.89 -25.80
CA GLY A 309 21.92 -7.63 -25.97
C GLY A 309 22.18 -6.79 -24.70
N GLY A 310 21.79 -7.26 -23.51
CA GLY A 310 22.20 -6.63 -22.26
C GLY A 310 23.69 -6.89 -21.97
N ALA A 311 24.40 -5.90 -21.40
CA ALA A 311 25.74 -6.09 -20.85
C ALA A 311 25.81 -7.37 -20.00
N PRO A 312 26.96 -8.08 -19.93
CA PRO A 312 27.05 -9.33 -19.17
C PRO A 312 26.51 -9.12 -17.76
N HIS A 313 25.46 -9.87 -17.41
CA HIS A 313 24.86 -9.83 -16.08
C HIS A 313 25.92 -10.21 -15.05
N ARG A 314 26.31 -9.25 -14.21
CA ARG A 314 27.19 -9.51 -13.08
C ARG A 314 26.33 -9.89 -11.88
N ASP A 315 26.47 -11.13 -11.43
CA ASP A 315 25.80 -11.61 -10.23
C ASP A 315 26.31 -10.83 -9.01
N VAL A 316 25.43 -10.04 -8.39
CA VAL A 316 25.76 -9.21 -7.23
C VAL A 316 26.18 -10.04 -6.02
N SER A 317 25.74 -11.30 -5.94
CA SER A 317 26.12 -12.22 -4.86
C SER A 317 27.57 -12.71 -4.96
N ARG A 318 28.25 -12.47 -6.10
CA ARG A 318 29.68 -12.77 -6.29
C ARG A 318 30.59 -11.60 -5.95
N LEU A 319 30.03 -10.43 -5.67
CA LEU A 319 30.77 -9.23 -5.26
C LEU A 319 31.02 -9.30 -3.76
N THR A 320 31.98 -10.13 -3.35
CA THR A 320 32.31 -10.37 -1.95
C THR A 320 33.53 -9.58 -1.51
N GLY A 321 33.69 -9.38 -0.19
CA GLY A 321 34.96 -8.93 0.37
C GLY A 321 36.03 -10.03 0.39
N PRO A 322 37.23 -9.74 0.93
CA PRO A 322 38.34 -10.69 0.99
C PRO A 322 37.97 -11.96 1.78
N ARG A 323 38.00 -13.14 1.13
CA ARG A 323 37.59 -14.41 1.74
C ARG A 323 38.75 -15.23 2.34
N THR A 324 39.98 -15.02 1.89
CA THR A 324 41.16 -15.80 2.31
C THR A 324 42.11 -15.06 3.23
N ALA A 325 42.02 -13.73 3.30
CA ALA A 325 42.82 -12.94 4.23
C ALA A 325 42.41 -13.23 5.68
N THR A 326 43.33 -13.06 6.64
CA THR A 326 43.00 -13.08 8.07
C THR A 326 42.28 -11.77 8.43
N PRO A 327 41.12 -11.81 9.12
CA PRO A 327 40.44 -10.59 9.54
C PRO A 327 41.22 -9.88 10.65
N ASP A 328 41.26 -8.55 10.58
CA ASP A 328 41.84 -7.70 11.62
C ASP A 328 40.92 -7.65 12.85
N ARG A 329 39.60 -7.77 12.62
CA ARG A 329 38.58 -7.77 13.67
C ARG A 329 37.49 -8.81 13.38
N THR A 330 37.17 -9.62 14.39
CA THR A 330 36.10 -10.63 14.31
C THR A 330 35.03 -10.35 15.35
N ILE A 331 33.77 -10.25 14.92
CA ILE A 331 32.61 -9.95 15.77
C ILE A 331 31.56 -11.03 15.55
N THR A 332 30.88 -11.45 16.63
CA THR A 332 29.72 -12.35 16.53
C THR A 332 28.45 -11.64 17.03
N LEU A 333 27.42 -11.62 16.19
CA LEU A 333 26.09 -11.10 16.52
C LEU A 333 25.07 -12.24 16.45
N THR A 334 24.47 -12.55 17.60
CA THR A 334 23.42 -13.57 17.72
C THR A 334 22.06 -12.88 17.81
N ALA A 335 21.23 -13.06 16.79
CA ALA A 335 19.86 -12.57 16.78
C ALA A 335 18.93 -13.55 17.50
N ALA A 336 18.12 -13.04 18.43
CA ALA A 336 17.15 -13.82 19.18
C ALA A 336 15.84 -13.07 19.40
N GLU A 337 14.72 -13.80 19.45
CA GLU A 337 13.43 -13.32 19.94
C GLU A 337 13.33 -13.58 21.44
N GLU A 338 13.27 -12.51 22.23
CA GLU A 338 13.36 -12.53 23.70
C GLU A 338 12.53 -11.39 24.32
N THR A 339 12.06 -11.58 25.55
CA THR A 339 11.42 -10.52 26.34
C THR A 339 12.49 -9.85 27.19
N LEU A 340 12.75 -8.57 26.95
CA LEU A 340 13.83 -7.82 27.60
C LEU A 340 13.27 -6.68 28.45
N ARG A 341 13.98 -6.36 29.54
CA ARG A 341 13.65 -5.23 30.41
C ARG A 341 14.55 -4.05 30.06
N LEU A 342 13.93 -2.94 29.68
CA LEU A 342 14.59 -1.66 29.44
C LEU A 342 15.20 -1.12 30.73
N ALA A 343 16.25 -0.28 30.63
CA ALA A 343 16.85 0.39 31.78
C ALA A 343 15.87 1.32 32.51
N SER A 344 14.85 1.79 31.81
CA SER A 344 13.73 2.57 32.38
C SER A 344 12.74 1.72 33.20
N GLY A 345 12.87 0.39 33.17
CA GLY A 345 12.11 -0.56 33.98
C GLY A 345 10.95 -1.23 33.24
N GLU A 346 10.53 -0.70 32.09
CA GLU A 346 9.52 -1.33 31.21
C GLU A 346 10.03 -2.62 30.56
N THR A 347 9.11 -3.51 30.23
CA THR A 347 9.40 -4.77 29.53
C THR A 347 8.93 -4.69 28.07
N VAL A 348 9.72 -5.22 27.14
CA VAL A 348 9.45 -5.21 25.71
C VAL A 348 9.64 -6.61 25.09
N ALA A 349 8.76 -6.98 24.16
CA ALA A 349 8.88 -8.20 23.36
C ALA A 349 9.79 -7.94 22.15
N ALA A 350 11.08 -8.19 22.33
CA ALA A 350 12.11 -7.72 21.41
C ALA A 350 12.64 -8.80 20.47
N LEU A 351 13.25 -8.33 19.38
CA LEU A 351 14.21 -9.07 18.60
C LEU A 351 15.56 -8.38 18.82
N ALA A 352 16.53 -9.07 19.42
CA ALA A 352 17.75 -8.45 19.91
C ALA A 352 19.01 -9.12 19.35
N PHE A 353 20.05 -8.31 19.12
CA PHE A 353 21.40 -8.82 18.92
C PHE A 353 22.09 -8.97 20.28
N ASN A 354 22.60 -10.16 20.58
CA ASN A 354 23.31 -10.50 21.82
C ASN A 354 22.52 -10.15 23.10
N GLY A 355 21.18 -10.25 23.06
CA GLY A 355 20.31 -9.98 24.21
C GLY A 355 20.32 -8.52 24.68
N ARG A 356 20.72 -7.56 23.81
CA ARG A 356 20.83 -6.14 24.14
C ARG A 356 19.94 -5.29 23.22
N LEU A 357 19.45 -4.17 23.78
CA LEU A 357 18.70 -3.14 23.07
C LEU A 357 19.37 -1.79 23.31
N PRO A 358 19.70 -1.01 22.27
CA PRO A 358 20.04 -1.49 20.94
C PRO A 358 21.08 -2.63 21.00
N GLY A 359 21.31 -3.29 19.86
CA GLY A 359 22.42 -4.22 19.71
C GLY A 359 23.77 -3.56 20.06
N PRO A 360 24.82 -4.36 20.31
CA PRO A 360 26.15 -3.85 20.68
C PRO A 360 26.65 -2.76 19.74
N GLU A 361 27.21 -1.68 20.29
CA GLU A 361 27.96 -0.71 19.49
C GLU A 361 29.21 -1.37 18.92
N LEU A 362 29.42 -1.23 17.62
CA LEU A 362 30.60 -1.73 16.94
C LEU A 362 31.53 -0.53 16.66
N ARG A 363 32.77 -0.62 17.12
CA ARG A 363 33.85 0.31 16.75
C ARG A 363 34.91 -0.44 15.96
N VAL A 364 35.24 0.06 14.78
CA VAL A 364 36.23 -0.52 13.86
C VAL A 364 37.03 0.62 13.24
N GLN A 365 38.23 0.36 12.71
CA GLN A 365 39.01 1.39 12.03
C GLN A 365 38.80 1.35 10.51
N ARG A 366 38.92 2.52 9.86
CA ARG A 366 38.94 2.60 8.40
C ARG A 366 40.06 1.72 7.83
N GLY A 367 39.71 0.86 6.87
CA GLY A 367 40.65 -0.05 6.21
C GLY A 367 40.83 -1.41 6.88
N GLU A 368 40.40 -1.60 8.14
CA GLU A 368 40.42 -2.91 8.81
C GLU A 368 39.54 -3.92 8.06
N LEU A 369 40.03 -5.15 7.88
CA LEU A 369 39.21 -6.27 7.43
C LEU A 369 38.34 -6.76 8.59
N VAL A 370 37.08 -6.36 8.56
CA VAL A 370 36.07 -6.74 9.55
C VAL A 370 35.40 -8.03 9.09
N GLU A 371 35.37 -9.04 9.97
CA GLU A 371 34.54 -10.23 9.82
C GLU A 371 33.42 -10.22 10.87
N VAL A 372 32.17 -10.30 10.41
CA VAL A 372 31.01 -10.41 11.29
C VAL A 372 30.24 -11.69 11.04
N VAL A 373 30.18 -12.53 12.07
CA VAL A 373 29.40 -13.77 12.08
C VAL A 373 28.02 -13.47 12.64
N LEU A 374 27.01 -13.54 11.79
CA LEU A 374 25.60 -13.48 12.18
C LEU A 374 25.10 -14.88 12.48
N VAL A 375 24.51 -15.08 13.65
CA VAL A 375 23.83 -16.32 14.05
C VAL A 375 22.36 -16.01 14.30
N ASN A 376 21.44 -16.73 13.66
CA ASN A 376 20.02 -16.66 13.98
C ASN A 376 19.68 -17.75 15.00
N LYS A 377 19.49 -17.40 16.27
CA LYS A 377 19.15 -18.38 17.31
C LYS A 377 17.74 -18.94 17.13
N ASN A 378 16.74 -18.08 17.01
CA ASN A 378 15.33 -18.49 17.03
C ASN A 378 14.35 -17.51 16.33
N VAL A 379 14.83 -16.51 15.58
CA VAL A 379 13.96 -15.52 14.92
C VAL A 379 13.31 -16.14 13.68
N ARG A 380 12.03 -16.51 13.81
CA ARG A 380 11.29 -17.28 12.79
C ARG A 380 11.24 -16.65 11.40
N GLY A 381 11.17 -15.32 11.33
CA GLY A 381 11.11 -14.57 10.06
C GLY A 381 12.41 -14.56 9.25
N GLY A 382 13.49 -15.13 9.80
CA GLY A 382 14.85 -14.97 9.28
C GLY A 382 15.45 -13.63 9.65
N VAL A 383 16.78 -13.50 9.50
CA VAL A 383 17.52 -12.25 9.80
C VAL A 383 18.63 -12.01 8.79
N THR A 384 19.03 -10.76 8.64
CA THR A 384 20.25 -10.35 7.92
C THR A 384 20.96 -9.22 8.69
N LEU A 385 22.09 -8.74 8.18
CA LEU A 385 22.76 -7.51 8.64
C LEU A 385 23.03 -6.63 7.43
N HIS A 386 22.38 -5.47 7.39
CA HIS A 386 22.69 -4.39 6.46
C HIS A 386 23.52 -3.32 7.17
N TRP A 387 24.58 -2.87 6.51
CA TRP A 387 25.57 -1.92 7.02
C TRP A 387 25.22 -0.51 6.55
N HIS A 388 24.22 0.09 7.19
CA HIS A 388 23.59 1.31 6.70
C HIS A 388 24.58 2.47 6.56
N GLY A 389 24.85 2.82 5.31
CA GLY A 389 25.76 3.91 4.92
C GLY A 389 27.23 3.51 4.76
N VAL A 390 27.58 2.25 5.00
CA VAL A 390 28.94 1.73 4.73
C VAL A 390 29.00 1.19 3.32
N ASP A 391 30.02 1.61 2.57
CA ASP A 391 30.27 1.08 1.23
C ASP A 391 30.88 -0.33 1.35
N VAL A 392 30.04 -1.35 1.16
CA VAL A 392 30.44 -2.75 1.19
C VAL A 392 30.27 -3.39 -0.19
N PRO A 393 31.02 -4.46 -0.51
CA PRO A 393 30.72 -5.28 -1.66
C PRO A 393 29.28 -5.80 -1.57
N ASN A 394 28.53 -5.77 -2.68
CA ASN A 394 27.09 -6.07 -2.66
C ASN A 394 26.73 -7.36 -1.91
N ALA A 395 27.53 -8.43 -2.05
CA ALA A 395 27.25 -9.72 -1.40
C ALA A 395 27.35 -9.67 0.14
N GLU A 396 27.87 -8.59 0.71
CA GLU A 396 27.98 -8.36 2.15
C GLU A 396 26.89 -7.40 2.68
N ASP A 397 26.00 -6.90 1.82
CA ASP A 397 25.06 -5.81 2.15
C ASP A 397 23.77 -6.25 2.88
N GLY A 398 23.52 -7.55 3.00
CA GLY A 398 22.42 -8.04 3.84
C GLY A 398 21.00 -7.83 3.33
N VAL A 399 20.81 -7.46 2.06
CA VAL A 399 19.48 -7.25 1.47
C VAL A 399 18.88 -8.61 1.08
N ALA A 400 17.97 -9.10 1.94
CA ALA A 400 17.32 -10.40 1.77
C ALA A 400 16.62 -10.52 0.41
N GLY A 401 16.96 -11.60 -0.31
CA GLY A 401 16.48 -11.95 -1.64
C GLY A 401 17.05 -11.10 -2.78
N VAL A 402 17.99 -10.19 -2.50
CA VAL A 402 18.76 -9.44 -3.52
C VAL A 402 20.23 -9.81 -3.46
N THR A 403 20.90 -9.53 -2.34
CA THR A 403 22.35 -9.78 -2.19
C THR A 403 22.64 -11.11 -1.50
N GLN A 404 21.70 -11.59 -0.68
CA GLN A 404 21.74 -12.89 -0.03
C GLN A 404 20.33 -13.37 0.35
N ASP A 405 20.20 -14.63 0.74
CA ASP A 405 18.98 -15.12 1.40
C ASP A 405 19.00 -14.77 2.90
N ALA A 406 17.82 -14.66 3.50
CA ALA A 406 17.68 -14.45 4.94
C ALA A 406 18.24 -15.67 5.71
N VAL A 407 18.95 -15.42 6.80
CA VAL A 407 19.50 -16.49 7.64
C VAL A 407 18.35 -17.14 8.41
N PRO A 408 18.04 -18.44 8.16
CA PRO A 408 16.94 -19.11 8.83
C PRO A 408 17.26 -19.38 10.31
N PRO A 409 16.26 -19.67 11.17
CA PRO A 409 16.51 -20.11 12.55
C PRO A 409 17.51 -21.27 12.62
N GLY A 410 18.47 -21.19 13.54
CA GLY A 410 19.60 -22.12 13.66
C GLY A 410 20.72 -21.91 12.62
N GLY A 411 20.51 -21.02 11.64
CA GLY A 411 21.47 -20.70 10.59
C GLY A 411 22.52 -19.68 10.99
N ARG A 412 23.54 -19.52 10.13
CA ARG A 412 24.59 -18.49 10.25
C ARG A 412 25.00 -17.93 8.90
N HIS A 413 25.53 -16.71 8.91
CA HIS A 413 26.13 -16.04 7.75
C HIS A 413 27.37 -15.25 8.16
N VAL A 414 28.36 -15.13 7.27
CA VAL A 414 29.63 -14.45 7.55
C VAL A 414 29.83 -13.31 6.56
N TYR A 415 29.81 -12.09 7.08
CA TYR A 415 30.09 -10.85 6.35
C TYR A 415 31.56 -10.50 6.46
N ARG A 416 32.20 -10.13 5.35
CA ARG A 416 33.59 -9.66 5.35
C ARG A 416 33.76 -8.43 4.48
N PHE A 417 34.20 -7.31 5.04
CA PHE A 417 34.39 -6.06 4.30
C PHE A 417 35.46 -5.18 4.93
N ARG A 418 35.90 -4.16 4.19
CA ARG A 418 36.78 -3.09 4.68
C ARG A 418 36.04 -1.77 4.55
N PRO A 419 35.69 -1.09 5.66
CA PRO A 419 35.11 0.23 5.56
C PRO A 419 36.18 1.20 5.06
N ASP A 420 35.90 1.91 3.97
CA ASP A 420 36.83 2.83 3.31
C ASP A 420 36.65 4.28 3.77
N ARG A 421 35.65 4.56 4.61
CA ARG A 421 35.32 5.87 5.16
C ARG A 421 35.07 5.80 6.67
N ALA A 422 35.68 6.72 7.41
CA ALA A 422 35.38 6.95 8.83
C ALA A 422 34.07 7.74 9.00
N GLY A 423 33.35 7.50 10.09
CA GLY A 423 32.09 8.20 10.38
C GLY A 423 31.12 7.41 11.26
N THR A 424 29.93 7.98 11.42
CA THR A 424 28.81 7.38 12.16
C THR A 424 27.85 6.65 11.22
N PHE A 425 27.78 5.34 11.41
CA PHE A 425 26.90 4.42 10.72
C PHE A 425 26.07 3.64 11.73
N TRP A 426 25.26 2.72 11.22
CA TRP A 426 24.51 1.78 12.05
C TRP A 426 24.28 0.51 11.24
N TYR A 427 23.91 -0.56 11.93
CA TYR A 427 23.58 -1.83 11.29
C TYR A 427 22.19 -2.26 11.73
N HIS A 428 21.47 -2.95 10.85
CA HIS A 428 20.15 -3.48 11.17
C HIS A 428 19.78 -4.69 10.32
N SER A 429 18.77 -5.46 10.75
CA SER A 429 18.19 -6.49 9.87
C SER A 429 17.45 -5.84 8.72
N HIS A 430 17.72 -6.32 7.50
CA HIS A 430 17.00 -5.93 6.28
C HIS A 430 16.03 -7.03 5.80
N GLN A 431 15.81 -8.04 6.65
CA GLN A 431 14.71 -8.98 6.52
C GLN A 431 13.50 -8.46 7.32
N GLN A 432 12.43 -8.10 6.60
CA GLN A 432 11.21 -7.48 7.17
C GLN A 432 11.50 -6.25 8.07
N PRO A 433 12.23 -5.24 7.57
CA PRO A 433 12.77 -4.14 8.38
C PRO A 433 11.71 -3.39 9.18
N ALA A 434 10.50 -3.24 8.65
CA ALA A 434 9.38 -2.61 9.36
C ALA A 434 9.05 -3.28 10.71
N VAL A 435 9.24 -4.59 10.83
CA VAL A 435 9.02 -5.36 12.06
C VAL A 435 10.33 -5.58 12.81
N SER A 436 11.40 -5.99 12.11
CA SER A 436 12.65 -6.36 12.75
C SER A 436 13.34 -5.18 13.45
N VAL A 437 13.42 -4.03 12.77
CA VAL A 437 14.02 -2.81 13.34
C VAL A 437 13.14 -2.29 14.46
N ALA A 438 11.84 -2.21 14.23
CA ALA A 438 10.90 -1.70 15.23
C ALA A 438 10.91 -2.53 16.54
N ARG A 439 11.23 -3.83 16.46
CA ARG A 439 11.38 -4.73 17.61
C ARG A 439 12.82 -4.82 18.17
N GLY A 440 13.82 -4.18 17.56
CA GLY A 440 15.16 -4.02 18.16
C GLY A 440 16.36 -4.60 17.41
N LEU A 441 16.21 -5.19 16.21
CA LEU A 441 17.34 -5.72 15.43
C LEU A 441 18.11 -4.60 14.72
N PHE A 442 18.76 -3.75 15.51
CA PHE A 442 19.66 -2.70 15.05
C PHE A 442 20.73 -2.37 16.11
N GLY A 443 21.82 -1.71 15.72
CA GLY A 443 22.85 -1.18 16.63
C GLY A 443 23.73 -0.13 15.93
N ALA A 444 24.53 0.61 16.69
CA ALA A 444 25.42 1.64 16.14
C ALA A 444 26.72 1.02 15.58
N LEU A 445 27.27 1.62 14.53
CA LEU A 445 28.56 1.27 13.95
C LEU A 445 29.39 2.54 13.76
N ILE A 446 30.48 2.67 14.48
CA ILE A 446 31.42 3.78 14.34
C ILE A 446 32.65 3.25 13.61
N VAL A 447 32.97 3.88 12.48
CA VAL A 447 34.25 3.68 11.80
C VAL A 447 35.16 4.82 12.20
N GLU A 448 36.23 4.50 12.92
CA GLU A 448 37.21 5.47 13.41
C GLU A 448 38.28 5.71 12.33
N GLU A 449 38.82 6.92 12.31
CA GLU A 449 40.06 7.16 11.58
C GLU A 449 41.18 6.33 12.25
N PRO A 450 42.15 5.80 11.49
CA PRO A 450 43.31 5.15 12.08
C PRO A 450 44.01 6.12 13.03
N GLU A 451 44.42 5.65 14.21
CA GLU A 451 45.10 6.52 15.17
C GLU A 451 46.33 7.17 14.51
N PRO A 452 46.47 8.51 14.59
CA PRO A 452 47.72 9.15 14.23
C PRO A 452 48.83 8.67 15.17
N GLU A 453 50.10 8.74 14.72
CA GLU A 453 51.24 8.47 15.61
C GLU A 453 51.09 9.29 16.91
N PRO A 454 51.40 8.70 18.07
CA PRO A 454 51.11 9.32 19.37
C PRO A 454 51.72 10.72 19.45
N GLU A 455 50.88 11.73 19.57
CA GLU A 455 51.32 13.10 19.84
C GLU A 455 52.02 13.15 21.22
N PRO A 456 53.08 13.95 21.38
CA PRO A 456 53.86 14.02 22.62
C PRO A 456 53.07 14.50 23.85
N GLU A 457 51.90 15.13 23.64
CA GLU A 457 50.93 15.42 24.71
C GLU A 457 49.54 14.90 24.30
N PRO A 458 48.98 13.88 24.97
CA PRO A 458 47.63 13.43 24.68
C PRO A 458 46.65 14.54 25.06
N ALA A 459 45.85 15.00 24.09
CA ALA A 459 44.70 15.87 24.36
C ALA A 459 43.82 15.21 25.45
N PRO A 460 43.21 16.00 26.37
CA PRO A 460 42.35 15.43 27.40
C PRO A 460 41.24 14.58 26.76
N PRO A 461 40.91 13.39 27.31
CA PRO A 461 39.98 12.48 26.68
C PRO A 461 38.61 13.15 26.53
N GLY A 462 38.19 13.36 25.29
CA GLY A 462 36.85 13.84 24.97
C GLY A 462 35.79 12.78 25.26
N LEU A 463 34.54 13.21 25.43
CA LEU A 463 33.38 12.33 25.47
C LEU A 463 32.87 12.09 24.04
N ASP A 464 33.10 10.90 23.49
CA ASP A 464 32.47 10.44 22.25
C ASP A 464 31.36 9.43 22.57
N LEU A 465 30.11 9.77 22.27
CA LEU A 465 28.94 8.98 22.64
C LEU A 465 27.98 8.77 21.47
N ALA A 466 27.69 7.51 21.13
CA ALA A 466 26.58 7.18 20.25
C ALA A 466 25.24 7.29 21.00
N VAL A 467 24.31 8.05 20.42
CA VAL A 467 22.96 8.25 20.95
C VAL A 467 21.95 7.78 19.92
N VAL A 468 21.50 6.54 20.08
CA VAL A 468 20.50 5.93 19.19
C VAL A 468 19.09 6.27 19.69
N ALA A 469 18.32 7.02 18.92
CA ALA A 469 16.92 7.30 19.18
C ALA A 469 16.03 6.25 18.52
N HIS A 470 15.06 5.73 19.27
CA HIS A 470 14.08 4.75 18.81
C HIS A 470 12.77 4.89 19.59
N ALA A 471 11.66 4.36 19.08
CA ALA A 471 10.44 4.18 19.85
C ALA A 471 10.16 2.71 20.18
N TRP A 472 10.15 2.40 21.47
CA TRP A 472 9.78 1.08 21.97
C TRP A 472 8.27 0.98 22.16
N SER A 473 7.69 -0.14 21.73
CA SER A 473 6.33 -0.52 22.10
C SER A 473 6.33 -1.08 23.53
N VAL A 474 5.83 -0.32 24.48
CA VAL A 474 5.71 -0.71 25.90
C VAL A 474 4.24 -0.93 26.28
N GLY A 475 4.00 -1.81 27.26
CA GLY A 475 2.66 -2.07 27.81
C GLY A 475 2.35 -3.55 28.01
N GLU A 476 1.54 -3.86 29.01
CA GLU A 476 1.09 -5.20 29.34
C GLU A 476 0.06 -5.71 28.33
N GLY A 477 0.50 -6.49 27.35
CA GLY A 477 -0.38 -7.53 26.83
C GLY A 477 -0.46 -8.62 27.89
N GLU A 478 -1.61 -8.80 28.53
CA GLU A 478 -1.85 -9.96 29.40
C GLU A 478 -1.44 -11.26 28.68
N GLY A 479 -0.43 -11.93 29.24
CA GLY A 479 -0.18 -13.36 29.01
C GLY A 479 0.91 -13.72 27.98
N PRO A 480 1.74 -14.74 28.27
CA PRO A 480 2.71 -15.29 27.33
C PRO A 480 2.04 -16.27 26.36
N ALA A 481 1.13 -15.82 25.49
CA ALA A 481 0.56 -16.66 24.42
C ALA A 481 -0.30 -15.94 23.33
N GLY A 482 -0.40 -14.61 23.32
CA GLY A 482 -1.23 -13.91 22.33
C GLY A 482 -0.46 -13.52 21.07
N PRO A 483 -0.97 -13.72 19.84
CA PRO A 483 -0.37 -13.12 18.65
C PRO A 483 -0.46 -11.58 18.76
N PRO A 484 0.51 -10.82 18.21
CA PRO A 484 0.43 -9.37 18.19
C PRO A 484 -0.88 -8.93 17.53
N ARG A 485 -1.75 -8.26 18.28
CA ARG A 485 -2.94 -7.61 17.75
C ARG A 485 -2.50 -6.34 17.01
N GLY A 486 -2.08 -6.53 15.77
CA GLY A 486 -1.65 -5.46 14.86
C GLY A 486 -1.94 -5.86 13.42
N GLY A 487 -3.21 -5.89 13.04
CA GLY A 487 -3.59 -6.02 11.63
C GLY A 487 -3.15 -4.79 10.84
N ALA A 488 -2.85 -4.98 9.55
CA ALA A 488 -2.35 -3.98 8.59
C ALA A 488 -3.23 -2.73 8.36
N LEU A 489 -4.26 -2.51 9.19
CA LEU A 489 -5.21 -1.40 9.09
C LEU A 489 -5.35 -0.60 10.40
N SER A 490 -4.53 -0.84 11.43
CA SER A 490 -4.40 0.07 12.57
C SER A 490 -3.19 0.97 12.34
N GLY A 491 -3.45 2.25 12.04
CA GLY A 491 -2.41 3.26 11.83
C GLY A 491 -1.47 3.36 13.03
N ASN A 492 -0.18 3.52 12.74
CA ASN A 492 1.00 3.44 13.62
C ASN A 492 1.58 2.01 13.74
N ASN A 493 2.51 1.71 12.83
CA ASN A 493 3.59 0.71 12.89
C ASN A 493 3.22 -0.78 13.14
N GLY A 494 1.95 -1.15 13.30
CA GLY A 494 1.50 -2.54 13.30
C GLY A 494 1.96 -3.41 14.47
N LEU A 495 2.56 -2.83 15.51
CA LEU A 495 3.10 -3.57 16.66
C LEU A 495 2.16 -3.67 17.88
N GLY A 496 1.06 -2.90 17.92
CA GLY A 496 0.27 -2.72 19.14
C GLY A 496 1.08 -1.98 20.24
N GLY A 497 0.48 -1.74 21.40
CA GLY A 497 1.16 -1.10 22.55
C GLY A 497 1.28 0.44 22.50
N GLU A 498 1.74 1.04 23.61
CA GLU A 498 2.07 2.46 23.70
C GLU A 498 3.51 2.65 23.19
N LEU A 499 3.71 3.45 22.15
CA LEU A 499 5.04 3.78 21.66
C LEU A 499 5.66 4.86 22.54
N ARG A 500 6.82 4.56 23.15
CA ARG A 500 7.62 5.53 23.91
C ARG A 500 8.98 5.70 23.27
N THR A 501 9.32 6.93 22.92
CA THR A 501 10.67 7.27 22.48
C THR A 501 11.67 7.05 23.60
N ALA A 502 12.84 6.56 23.22
CA ALA A 502 13.95 6.25 24.08
C ALA A 502 15.25 6.71 23.41
N PHE A 503 16.24 6.97 24.27
CA PHE A 503 17.64 6.95 23.85
C PHE A 503 18.23 5.62 24.30
N GLY A 504 18.53 4.76 23.34
CA GLY A 504 18.95 3.38 23.58
C GLY A 504 17.86 2.58 24.28
N ASP A 505 18.19 2.05 25.46
CA ASP A 505 17.36 1.19 26.31
C ASP A 505 16.55 1.94 27.38
N SER A 506 16.47 3.27 27.34
CA SER A 506 15.76 4.03 28.37
C SER A 506 14.76 5.01 27.76
N THR A 507 13.49 4.86 28.15
CA THR A 507 12.41 5.84 27.89
C THR A 507 12.44 7.02 28.88
N ARG A 508 13.30 6.95 29.91
CA ARG A 508 13.46 7.98 30.94
C ARG A 508 14.68 8.84 30.69
N GLU A 509 14.63 10.05 31.22
CA GLU A 509 15.77 10.96 31.28
C GLU A 509 16.95 10.33 32.02
N ARG A 510 18.15 10.51 31.48
CA ARG A 510 19.40 10.01 32.05
C ARG A 510 20.37 11.16 32.24
N TRP A 511 21.11 11.09 33.32
CA TRP A 511 22.13 12.07 33.69
C TRP A 511 23.51 11.45 33.55
N ARG A 512 24.46 12.23 33.06
CA ARG A 512 25.88 11.86 33.01
C ARG A 512 26.69 13.06 33.45
N GLU A 513 27.54 12.87 34.43
CA GLU A 513 28.49 13.89 34.86
C GLU A 513 29.61 14.00 33.82
N VAL A 514 29.85 15.22 33.36
CA VAL A 514 30.90 15.55 32.39
C VAL A 514 31.61 16.81 32.91
N PRO A 515 32.93 16.78 33.14
CA PRO A 515 33.66 17.96 33.60
C PRO A 515 33.54 19.12 32.61
N ALA A 516 33.45 20.35 33.13
CA ALA A 516 33.49 21.55 32.31
C ALA A 516 34.78 21.60 31.48
N GLY A 517 34.68 22.10 30.24
CA GLY A 517 35.78 22.18 29.28
C GLY A 517 36.01 20.90 28.44
N THR A 518 35.43 19.76 28.84
CA THR A 518 35.57 18.48 28.13
C THR A 518 35.02 18.60 26.70
N PRO A 519 35.79 18.26 25.65
CA PRO A 519 35.25 18.15 24.30
C PRO A 519 34.21 17.03 24.23
N VAL A 520 33.03 17.29 23.67
CA VAL A 520 31.95 16.31 23.54
C VAL A 520 31.60 16.13 22.06
N ARG A 521 31.48 14.88 21.63
CA ARG A 521 30.88 14.46 20.35
C ARG A 521 29.68 13.55 20.63
N LEU A 522 28.49 13.99 20.25
CA LEU A 522 27.26 13.19 20.30
C LEU A 522 26.92 12.70 18.90
N ARG A 523 27.01 11.38 18.69
CA ARG A 523 26.69 10.73 17.42
C ARG A 523 25.23 10.31 17.41
N LEU A 524 24.36 11.19 16.96
CA LEU A 524 22.93 10.95 16.92
C LEU A 524 22.61 9.96 15.80
N VAL A 525 21.86 8.90 16.13
CA VAL A 525 21.35 7.93 15.15
C VAL A 525 19.84 7.81 15.30
N ASN A 526 19.08 8.07 14.24
CA ASN A 526 17.65 7.83 14.26
C ASN A 526 17.33 6.43 13.71
N ALA A 527 17.13 5.46 14.59
CA ALA A 527 16.77 4.08 14.22
C ALA A 527 15.26 3.88 13.98
N ASP A 528 14.45 4.93 14.12
CA ASP A 528 13.02 4.87 13.83
C ASP A 528 12.74 4.93 12.32
N ASN A 529 11.60 4.38 11.90
CA ASN A 529 11.08 4.51 10.54
C ASN A 529 10.64 5.95 10.22
N CYS A 530 10.36 6.76 11.25
CA CYS A 530 9.91 8.15 11.10
C CYS A 530 11.04 9.16 11.37
N PRO A 531 11.01 10.35 10.72
CA PRO A 531 11.89 11.45 11.10
C PRO A 531 11.72 11.87 12.56
N ARG A 532 12.81 12.19 13.24
CA ARG A 532 12.85 12.67 14.61
C ARG A 532 13.44 14.08 14.66
N THR A 533 12.89 14.92 15.53
CA THR A 533 13.39 16.29 15.75
C THR A 533 14.11 16.33 17.08
N PHE A 534 15.42 16.57 17.07
CA PHE A 534 16.25 16.70 18.26
C PHE A 534 16.40 18.17 18.66
N SER A 535 16.56 18.40 19.95
CA SER A 535 16.94 19.69 20.53
C SER A 535 18.12 19.47 21.47
N LEU A 536 19.17 20.27 21.32
CA LEU A 536 20.29 20.36 22.24
C LEU A 536 20.28 21.76 22.87
N THR A 537 20.10 21.82 24.19
CA THR A 537 19.99 23.07 24.94
C THR A 537 21.05 23.16 26.03
N GLY A 538 21.42 24.38 26.41
CA GLY A 538 22.44 24.64 27.45
C GLY A 538 23.83 24.94 26.91
N THR A 539 24.07 24.75 25.61
CA THR A 539 25.33 25.11 24.95
C THR A 539 25.13 25.41 23.46
N GLY A 540 26.05 26.15 22.86
CA GLY A 540 26.17 26.21 21.40
C GLY A 540 26.89 24.96 20.89
N PHE A 541 26.55 24.51 19.69
CA PHE A 541 27.10 23.28 19.12
C PHE A 541 27.29 23.38 17.61
N GLU A 542 28.18 22.58 17.07
CA GLU A 542 28.37 22.43 15.62
C GLU A 542 27.81 21.09 15.14
N VAL A 543 27.32 21.05 13.92
CA VAL A 543 27.01 19.79 13.22
C VAL A 543 28.24 19.40 12.43
N ALA A 544 29.12 18.59 13.04
CA ALA A 544 30.41 18.22 12.46
C ALA A 544 30.29 17.21 11.32
N ALA A 545 29.27 16.34 11.35
CA ALA A 545 29.03 15.37 10.28
C ALA A 545 27.53 15.07 10.09
N ILE A 546 27.16 14.72 8.86
CA ILE A 546 25.83 14.22 8.48
C ILE A 546 26.00 12.91 7.72
N ASP A 547 25.31 11.86 8.18
CA ASP A 547 25.32 10.52 7.60
C ASP A 547 26.72 9.94 7.34
N GLY A 548 27.65 10.19 8.28
CA GLY A 548 29.03 9.73 8.19
C GLY A 548 29.91 10.56 7.25
N ASN A 549 29.46 11.75 6.83
CA ASN A 549 30.25 12.69 6.04
C ASN A 549 30.50 13.95 6.85
N GLU A 550 31.75 14.36 6.96
CA GLU A 550 32.10 15.64 7.58
C GLU A 550 31.42 16.81 6.86
N VAL A 551 31.07 17.85 7.62
CA VAL A 551 30.52 19.10 7.10
C VAL A 551 31.64 20.15 7.12
N PRO A 552 32.27 20.45 5.97
CA PRO A 552 33.34 21.45 5.92
C PRO A 552 32.80 22.83 6.30
N GLY A 553 33.49 23.52 7.21
CA GLY A 553 33.09 24.84 7.67
C GLY A 553 31.81 24.84 8.51
N ALA A 554 31.57 23.78 9.29
CA ALA A 554 30.48 23.74 10.27
C ALA A 554 30.53 24.99 11.15
N THR A 555 29.40 25.68 11.25
CA THR A 555 29.25 26.88 12.06
C THR A 555 28.53 26.54 13.35
N GLU A 556 28.84 27.26 14.43
CA GLU A 556 28.12 27.15 15.69
C GLU A 556 26.62 27.47 15.50
N LEU A 557 25.77 26.60 16.04
CA LEU A 557 24.33 26.71 16.09
C LEU A 557 23.86 26.89 17.53
N ARG A 558 22.78 27.64 17.70
CA ARG A 558 22.04 27.82 18.96
C ARG A 558 20.55 27.80 18.68
N ASP A 559 19.75 27.34 19.65
CA ASP A 559 18.28 27.33 19.59
C ASP A 559 17.71 26.70 18.29
N THR A 560 18.44 25.74 17.73
CA THR A 560 18.12 25.13 16.43
C THR A 560 17.63 23.71 16.62
N LEU A 561 16.43 23.43 16.09
CA LEU A 561 15.86 22.08 16.06
C LEU A 561 16.46 21.29 14.90
N LEU A 562 16.97 20.10 15.20
CA LEU A 562 17.60 19.22 14.22
C LEU A 562 16.64 18.12 13.78
N ARG A 563 16.08 18.24 12.58
CA ARG A 563 15.19 17.22 12.03
C ARG A 563 16.00 16.16 11.27
N VAL A 564 16.15 14.99 11.87
CA VAL A 564 16.89 13.84 11.35
C VAL A 564 15.91 12.84 10.73
N ALA A 565 16.12 12.44 9.46
CA ALA A 565 15.27 11.46 8.78
C ALA A 565 15.37 10.06 9.43
N GLY A 566 14.43 9.15 9.12
CA GLY A 566 14.57 7.74 9.52
C GLY A 566 15.83 7.13 8.91
N GLY A 567 16.68 6.53 9.72
CA GLY A 567 18.03 6.07 9.35
C GLY A 567 19.10 7.17 9.23
N GLY A 568 18.75 8.43 9.46
CA GLY A 568 19.69 9.55 9.41
C GLY A 568 20.59 9.64 10.66
N ARG A 569 21.79 10.20 10.50
CA ARG A 569 22.79 10.38 11.57
C ARG A 569 23.41 11.77 11.52
N TYR A 570 23.59 12.38 12.69
CA TYR A 570 24.20 13.70 12.85
C TYR A 570 25.23 13.62 13.98
N ASP A 571 26.46 14.09 13.75
CA ASP A 571 27.46 14.21 14.80
C ASP A 571 27.50 15.66 15.29
N LEU A 572 27.16 15.84 16.56
CA LEU A 572 27.17 17.16 17.21
C LEU A 572 28.43 17.32 18.04
N THR A 573 29.12 18.44 17.90
CA THR A 573 30.32 18.75 18.69
C THR A 573 30.15 20.03 19.50
N PHE A 574 30.60 20.01 20.75
CA PHE A 574 30.63 21.18 21.63
C PHE A 574 31.66 20.97 22.76
N ARG A 575 32.00 22.03 23.47
CA ARG A 575 32.72 21.91 24.76
C ARG A 575 31.72 21.96 25.89
N GLN A 576 31.82 21.01 26.82
CA GLN A 576 30.94 20.95 27.99
C GLN A 576 31.05 22.26 28.79
N PRO A 577 29.96 23.04 28.94
CA PRO A 577 29.98 24.22 29.79
C PRO A 577 29.98 23.84 31.28
N ASP A 578 30.12 24.84 32.14
CA ASP A 578 29.95 24.76 33.59
C ASP A 578 28.48 24.56 34.02
N SER A 579 27.55 24.59 33.06
CA SER A 579 26.12 24.37 33.24
C SER A 579 25.63 23.06 32.58
N PRO A 580 24.46 22.54 32.97
CA PRO A 580 23.92 21.33 32.35
C PRO A 580 23.58 21.51 30.86
N VAL A 581 23.93 20.51 30.05
CA VAL A 581 23.52 20.40 28.65
C VAL A 581 22.47 19.29 28.54
N ARG A 582 21.39 19.54 27.81
CA ARG A 582 20.27 18.61 27.66
C ARG A 582 19.99 18.32 26.19
N LEU A 583 20.00 17.03 25.85
CA LEU A 583 19.53 16.51 24.56
C LEU A 583 18.13 15.92 24.72
N ALA A 584 17.20 16.27 23.84
CA ALA A 584 15.83 15.75 23.86
C ALA A 584 15.28 15.54 22.44
N VAL A 585 14.24 14.72 22.30
CA VAL A 585 13.42 14.62 21.08
C VAL A 585 12.15 15.46 21.27
N VAL A 586 11.91 16.41 20.37
CA VAL A 586 10.77 17.35 20.41
C VAL A 586 9.56 16.77 19.69
N GLY A 587 8.37 17.03 20.23
CA GLY A 587 7.09 16.56 19.67
C GLY A 587 6.75 15.12 20.06
N ASP A 588 7.42 14.60 21.07
CA ASP A 588 7.23 13.25 21.56
C ASP A 588 5.97 13.14 22.44
N ALA A 589 5.21 12.07 22.26
CA ALA A 589 4.01 11.76 23.05
C ALA A 589 4.30 11.56 24.56
N ASN A 590 5.58 11.52 24.94
CA ASN A 590 6.06 11.37 26.31
C ASN A 590 6.19 12.67 27.10
N VAL A 591 6.03 13.84 26.49
CA VAL A 591 5.95 15.10 27.25
C VAL A 591 4.49 15.30 27.67
N ARG A 592 4.07 14.60 28.73
CA ARG A 592 2.97 15.08 29.55
C ARG A 592 3.45 16.36 30.22
N GLY A 593 3.14 17.50 29.62
CA GLY A 593 2.86 18.70 30.38
C GLY A 593 1.59 18.49 31.20
#